data_AF-A0A218X2Q0-F1
#
_entry.id   AF-A0A218X2Q0-F1
#
_cell.length_a   1.000
_cell.length_b   1.000
_cell.length_c   1.000
_cell.angle_alpha   90.00
_cell.angle_beta   90.00
_cell.angle_gamma   90.00
#
_symmetry.space_group_name_H-M   'P 1'
#
loop_
_entity.id
_entity.type
_entity.pdbx_description
1 polymer ?
#
loop_
_entity_poly.entity_id
_entity_poly.type
_entity_poly.pdbx_seq_one_letter_code
_entity_poly.pdbx_strand_id
1 'polypeptide(L)'
;MATYGRIYKNEAEKIRRLEIFRDNVEFIESFNAAGTRSYKLGINQFADTTNKEFRSLSNGYKRLLGMRRTWRETPFIYENVTVVLSEMDWRKKGAVTPIRDSCCWAFSAVAATESIIQLTTGKLISLSEQELVDCDTKGKEQGCMGGLMEDAFEFIIHNKGLTTESNYTYTGTDGACNAANEASRATKNHLVTTTCQQFREPLTH
;
A
#
# COMPACT_ATOMS: atom_id res chain seq x y z
N MET A 1 -8.77 -19.27 15.94
CA MET A 1 -10.12 -18.75 15.63
C MET A 1 -10.41 -17.43 16.37
N ALA A 2 -10.45 -17.41 17.71
CA ALA A 2 -10.79 -16.21 18.49
C ALA A 2 -9.88 -15.00 18.21
N THR A 3 -8.56 -15.20 18.14
CA THR A 3 -7.57 -14.12 17.91
C THR A 3 -7.77 -13.36 16.60
N TYR A 4 -8.29 -14.02 15.55
CA TYR A 4 -8.47 -13.45 14.21
C TYR A 4 -9.93 -13.40 13.78
N GLY A 5 -10.88 -13.52 14.72
CA GLY A 5 -12.32 -13.44 14.43
C GLY A 5 -12.82 -14.43 13.37
N ARG A 6 -12.21 -15.62 13.26
CA ARG A 6 -12.54 -16.58 12.19
C ARG A 6 -13.93 -17.18 12.38
N ILE A 7 -14.80 -16.96 11.40
CA ILE A 7 -16.14 -17.56 11.29
C ILE A 7 -16.15 -18.42 10.04
N TYR A 8 -16.49 -19.70 10.19
CA TYR A 8 -16.55 -20.66 9.08
C TYR A 8 -18.00 -20.98 8.73
N LYS A 9 -18.26 -21.20 7.44
CA LYS A 9 -19.61 -21.43 6.90
C LYS A 9 -20.30 -22.66 7.51
N ASN A 10 -19.54 -23.73 7.76
CA ASN A 10 -20.03 -24.99 8.30
C ASN A 10 -18.87 -25.79 8.92
N GLU A 11 -19.19 -26.90 9.59
CA GLU A 11 -18.19 -27.76 10.22
C GLU A 11 -17.23 -28.39 9.21
N ALA A 12 -17.67 -28.71 8.00
CA ALA A 12 -16.77 -29.24 6.96
C ALA A 12 -15.67 -28.24 6.58
N GLU A 13 -16.01 -26.96 6.41
CA GLU A 13 -15.04 -25.90 6.16
C GLU A 13 -14.13 -25.69 7.37
N LYS A 14 -14.66 -25.76 8.58
CA LYS A 14 -13.87 -25.63 9.81
C LYS A 14 -12.85 -26.76 9.96
N ILE A 15 -13.22 -28.00 9.66
CA ILE A 15 -12.31 -29.16 9.66
C ILE A 15 -11.21 -28.94 8.61
N ARG A 16 -11.57 -28.56 7.39
CA ARG A 16 -10.61 -28.27 6.32
C ARG A 16 -9.63 -27.15 6.71
N ARG A 17 -10.12 -26.07 7.33
CA ARG A 17 -9.29 -24.95 7.79
C ARG A 17 -8.35 -25.35 8.92
N LEU A 18 -8.81 -26.24 9.81
CA LEU A 18 -7.98 -26.81 10.87
C LEU A 18 -6.85 -27.69 10.32
N GLU A 19 -7.11 -28.49 9.29
CA GLU A 19 -6.07 -29.28 8.61
C GLU A 19 -5.00 -28.37 7.99
N ILE A 20 -5.41 -27.36 7.23
CA ILE A 20 -4.50 -26.37 6.65
C ILE A 20 -3.68 -25.66 7.74
N PHE A 21 -4.33 -25.28 8.84
CA PHE A 21 -3.67 -24.64 9.97
C PHE A 21 -2.59 -25.53 10.59
N ARG A 22 -2.89 -26.80 10.83
CA ARG A 22 -1.93 -27.77 11.38
C ARG A 22 -0.72 -27.91 10.45
N ASP A 23 -0.96 -28.11 9.16
CA ASP A 23 0.10 -28.32 8.18
C ASP A 23 1.00 -27.05 8.07
N ASN A 24 0.40 -25.86 8.15
CA ASN A 24 1.15 -24.60 8.19
C ASN A 24 1.94 -24.41 9.48
N VAL A 25 1.42 -24.83 10.64
CA VAL A 25 2.16 -24.77 11.92
C VAL A 25 3.36 -25.72 11.89
N GLU A 26 3.19 -26.94 11.39
CA GLU A 26 4.29 -27.89 11.23
C GLU A 26 5.38 -27.34 10.29
N PHE A 27 4.98 -26.67 9.21
CA PHE A 27 5.92 -25.96 8.34
C PHE A 27 6.66 -24.82 9.06
N ILE A 28 5.94 -24.01 9.86
CA ILE A 28 6.55 -22.92 10.64
C ILE A 28 7.58 -23.47 11.63
N GLU A 29 7.23 -24.52 12.36
CA GLU A 29 8.10 -25.14 13.37
C GLU A 29 9.35 -25.75 12.74
N SER A 30 9.18 -26.56 11.68
CA SER A 30 10.30 -27.17 10.97
C SER A 30 11.24 -26.14 10.32
N PHE A 31 10.67 -25.08 9.71
CA PHE A 31 11.44 -23.98 9.14
C PHE A 31 12.26 -23.23 10.19
N ASN A 32 11.64 -22.90 11.32
CA ASN A 32 12.31 -22.17 12.40
C ASN A 32 13.37 -23.03 13.10
N ALA A 33 13.11 -24.32 13.28
CA ALA A 33 14.05 -25.27 13.88
C ALA A 33 15.30 -25.49 13.02
N ALA A 34 15.14 -25.48 11.69
CA ALA A 34 16.29 -25.61 10.78
C ALA A 34 17.31 -24.46 10.94
N GLY A 35 16.87 -23.27 11.35
CA GLY A 35 17.76 -22.13 11.66
C GLY A 35 18.62 -21.64 10.49
N THR A 36 18.31 -22.06 9.26
CA THR A 36 19.12 -21.78 8.05
C THR A 36 18.87 -20.40 7.45
N ARG A 37 17.87 -19.67 7.96
CA ARG A 37 17.40 -18.39 7.40
C ARG A 37 17.56 -17.29 8.44
N SER A 38 17.81 -16.07 7.97
CA SER A 38 17.90 -14.87 8.80
C SER A 38 16.55 -14.36 9.32
N TYR A 39 15.45 -15.02 8.94
CA TYR A 39 14.10 -14.67 9.37
C TYR A 39 13.39 -15.90 9.94
N LYS A 40 12.36 -15.63 10.75
CA LYS A 40 11.49 -16.65 11.33
C LYS A 40 10.07 -16.51 10.79
N LEU A 41 9.37 -17.62 10.73
CA LEU A 41 7.95 -17.65 10.45
C LEU A 41 7.15 -17.63 11.76
N GLY A 42 5.92 -17.15 11.71
CA GLY A 42 5.03 -17.10 12.87
C GLY A 42 3.58 -17.27 12.45
N ILE A 43 2.77 -17.73 13.39
CA ILE A 43 1.32 -17.82 13.20
C ILE A 43 0.78 -16.40 13.00
N ASN A 44 0.01 -16.21 11.94
CA ASN A 44 -0.65 -14.96 11.61
C ASN A 44 -2.06 -15.22 11.08
N GLN A 45 -2.76 -14.17 10.66
CA GLN A 45 -4.11 -14.29 10.11
C GLN A 45 -4.20 -15.26 8.93
N PHE A 46 -3.14 -15.47 8.15
CA PHE A 46 -3.15 -16.37 6.99
C PHE A 46 -2.85 -17.84 7.31
N ALA A 47 -2.65 -18.18 8.58
CA ALA A 47 -2.24 -19.53 8.99
C ALA A 47 -3.26 -20.63 8.63
N ASP A 48 -4.54 -20.33 8.41
CA ASP A 48 -5.57 -21.27 7.98
C ASP A 48 -5.89 -21.21 6.47
N THR A 49 -5.01 -20.59 5.68
CA THR A 49 -5.13 -20.45 4.23
C THR A 49 -4.04 -21.20 3.49
N THR A 50 -4.38 -21.76 2.34
CA THR A 50 -3.39 -22.35 1.43
C THR A 50 -2.61 -21.25 0.69
N ASN A 51 -1.40 -21.57 0.21
CA ASN A 51 -0.64 -20.67 -0.65
C ASN A 51 -1.41 -20.25 -1.91
N LYS A 52 -2.27 -21.13 -2.45
CA LYS A 52 -3.10 -20.81 -3.63
C LYS A 52 -4.16 -19.77 -3.28
N GLU A 53 -4.87 -19.97 -2.17
CA GLU A 53 -5.88 -19.01 -1.68
C GLU A 53 -5.23 -17.66 -1.33
N PHE A 54 -4.09 -17.69 -0.65
CA PHE A 54 -3.35 -16.46 -0.33
C PHE A 54 -2.96 -15.69 -1.59
N ARG A 55 -2.42 -16.36 -2.62
CA ARG A 55 -2.08 -15.71 -3.89
C ARG A 55 -3.29 -15.15 -4.64
N SER A 56 -4.45 -15.78 -4.54
CA SER A 56 -5.68 -15.24 -5.15
C SER A 56 -6.22 -14.02 -4.40
N LEU A 57 -5.97 -13.90 -3.10
CA LEU A 57 -6.42 -12.79 -2.27
C LEU A 57 -5.43 -11.62 -2.23
N SER A 58 -4.13 -11.89 -2.34
CA SER A 58 -3.06 -10.92 -2.05
C SER A 58 -2.35 -10.35 -3.28
N ASN A 59 -2.73 -10.73 -4.50
CA ASN A 59 -2.07 -10.26 -5.73
C ASN A 59 -2.93 -9.23 -6.49
N GLY A 60 -3.14 -8.06 -5.88
CA GLY A 60 -3.64 -6.87 -6.58
C GLY A 60 -2.58 -6.20 -7.47
N TYR A 61 -1.34 -6.68 -7.50
CA TYR A 61 -0.30 -6.19 -8.40
C TYR A 61 -0.24 -7.05 -9.66
N LYS A 62 -0.59 -6.47 -10.81
CA LYS A 62 -0.47 -7.13 -12.12
C LYS A 62 0.75 -6.60 -12.84
N ARG A 63 1.87 -7.32 -12.74
CA ARG A 63 3.01 -7.11 -13.63
C ARG A 63 2.57 -7.38 -15.06
N LEU A 64 2.30 -6.35 -15.85
CA LEU A 64 2.00 -6.45 -17.28
C LEU A 64 3.26 -6.92 -18.02
N LEU A 65 3.50 -8.24 -18.01
CA LEU A 65 4.54 -8.86 -18.81
C LEU A 65 4.27 -8.56 -20.29
N GLY A 66 5.17 -7.77 -20.91
CA GLY A 66 5.14 -7.47 -22.34
C GLY A 66 4.71 -6.05 -22.73
N MET A 67 4.31 -5.20 -21.79
CA MET A 67 4.03 -3.79 -22.10
C MET A 67 5.29 -2.95 -21.89
N ARG A 68 6.07 -2.78 -22.97
CA ARG A 68 7.16 -1.81 -23.00
C ARG A 68 6.52 -0.42 -23.07
N ARG A 69 6.09 0.14 -21.93
CA ARG A 69 5.79 1.59 -21.86
C ARG A 69 7.07 2.28 -22.35
N THR A 70 6.93 3.19 -23.32
CA THR A 70 8.02 4.09 -23.69
C THR A 70 8.20 5.02 -22.50
N TRP A 71 8.99 4.58 -21.53
CA TRP A 71 9.34 5.37 -20.36
C TRP A 71 9.91 6.69 -20.86
N ARG A 72 9.28 7.82 -20.52
CA ARG A 72 10.08 9.05 -20.43
C ARG A 72 10.93 8.84 -19.20
N GLU A 73 12.23 8.70 -19.39
CA GLU A 73 13.17 8.82 -18.29
C GLU A 73 12.94 10.20 -17.67
N THR A 74 12.25 10.24 -16.53
CA THR A 74 12.34 11.40 -15.67
C THR A 74 13.76 11.36 -15.10
N PRO A 75 14.55 12.44 -15.21
CA PRO A 75 15.88 12.44 -14.65
C PRO A 75 15.74 12.30 -13.12
N PHE A 76 15.96 11.08 -12.62
CA PHE A 76 16.13 10.84 -11.19
C PHE A 76 17.52 11.38 -10.85
N ILE A 77 17.55 12.61 -10.34
CA ILE A 77 18.79 13.31 -10.01
C ILE A 77 19.07 13.04 -8.55
N TYR A 78 20.18 12.37 -8.27
CA TYR A 78 20.78 12.42 -6.94
C TYR A 78 21.22 13.86 -6.70
N GLU A 79 20.78 14.45 -5.59
CA GLU A 79 21.45 15.65 -5.08
C GLU A 79 22.91 15.27 -4.75
N ASN A 80 23.83 16.23 -4.82
CA ASN A 80 25.23 15.98 -4.46
C ASN A 80 25.35 15.85 -2.93
N VAL A 81 24.93 14.70 -2.41
CA VAL A 81 24.87 14.42 -0.97
C VAL A 81 26.24 13.89 -0.52
N THR A 82 26.91 14.66 0.33
CA THR A 82 28.23 14.32 0.89
C THR A 82 28.15 13.39 2.11
N VAL A 83 26.98 13.26 2.73
CA VAL A 83 26.75 12.44 3.92
C VAL A 83 25.47 11.62 3.76
N VAL A 84 25.63 10.30 3.64
CA VAL A 84 24.52 9.34 3.66
C VAL A 84 24.52 8.67 5.03
N LEU A 85 23.39 8.70 5.73
CA LEU A 85 23.24 8.01 7.00
C LEU A 85 23.31 6.50 6.79
N SER A 86 23.96 5.79 7.72
CA SER A 86 24.05 4.33 7.71
C SER A 86 22.72 3.63 7.99
N GLU A 87 21.78 4.34 8.61
CA GLU A 87 20.41 3.87 8.89
C GLU A 87 19.42 5.03 8.70
N MET A 88 18.28 4.74 8.06
CA MET A 88 17.17 5.68 7.91
C MET A 88 15.86 4.97 8.22
N ASP A 89 15.04 5.56 9.10
CA ASP A 89 13.71 5.07 9.45
C ASP A 89 12.69 6.22 9.41
N TRP A 90 11.91 6.29 8.33
CA TRP A 90 10.89 7.33 8.11
C TRP A 90 9.76 7.29 9.16
N ARG A 91 9.55 6.17 9.85
CA ARG A 91 8.57 6.07 10.94
C ARG A 91 8.99 6.95 12.11
N LYS A 92 10.29 6.96 12.44
CA LYS A 92 10.86 7.84 13.47
C LYS A 92 10.78 9.33 13.09
N LYS A 93 10.53 9.63 11.81
CA LYS A 93 10.34 10.99 11.28
C LYS A 93 8.85 11.37 11.12
N GLY A 94 7.93 10.49 11.53
CA GLY A 94 6.48 10.74 11.41
C GLY A 94 5.94 10.70 9.98
N ALA A 95 6.72 10.19 9.00
CA ALA A 95 6.35 10.18 7.59
C ALA A 95 5.68 8.88 7.13
N VAL A 96 5.17 8.07 8.06
CA VAL A 96 4.54 6.78 7.77
C VAL A 96 3.25 6.66 8.57
N THR A 97 2.13 6.44 7.88
CA THR A 97 0.81 6.19 8.47
C THR A 97 0.69 4.75 9.00
N PRO A 98 -0.32 4.44 9.84
CA PRO A 98 -0.55 3.07 10.33
C PRO A 98 -0.72 2.04 9.21
N ILE A 99 -0.39 0.78 9.50
CA ILE A 99 -0.51 -0.33 8.53
C ILE A 99 -1.97 -0.53 8.13
N ARG A 100 -2.21 -0.71 6.83
CA ARG A 100 -3.52 -1.01 6.25
C ARG A 100 -3.44 -2.29 5.41
N ASP A 101 -4.57 -2.97 5.24
CA ASP A 101 -4.65 -4.30 4.62
C ASP A 101 -5.55 -4.25 3.37
N SER A 102 -5.22 -5.05 2.35
CA SER A 102 -5.81 -5.18 0.99
C SER A 102 -5.38 -4.17 -0.10
N CYS A 103 -5.75 -4.42 -1.37
CA CYS A 103 -5.61 -3.55 -2.57
C CYS A 103 -4.27 -2.80 -2.74
N CYS A 104 -3.16 -3.56 -2.67
CA CYS A 104 -1.78 -3.10 -2.44
C CYS A 104 -1.26 -1.95 -3.31
N TRP A 105 -1.72 -1.81 -4.55
CA TRP A 105 -1.23 -0.76 -5.46
C TRP A 105 -1.69 0.62 -4.99
N ALA A 106 -2.95 0.76 -4.56
CA ALA A 106 -3.53 2.02 -4.08
C ALA A 106 -2.85 2.47 -2.78
N PHE A 107 -2.67 1.55 -1.82
CA PHE A 107 -1.94 1.83 -0.58
C PHE A 107 -0.50 2.24 -0.82
N SER A 108 0.19 1.59 -1.76
CA SER A 108 1.58 1.94 -2.07
C SER A 108 1.68 3.37 -2.61
N ALA A 109 0.77 3.77 -3.51
CA ALA A 109 0.74 5.11 -4.07
C ALA A 109 0.33 6.17 -3.03
N VAL A 110 -0.69 5.87 -2.21
CA VAL A 110 -1.15 6.77 -1.14
C VAL A 110 -0.07 6.97 -0.09
N ALA A 111 0.51 5.89 0.45
CA ALA A 111 1.56 6.01 1.47
C ALA A 111 2.74 6.85 0.99
N ALA A 112 3.19 6.66 -0.26
CA ALA A 112 4.24 7.49 -0.85
C ALA A 112 3.84 8.97 -0.94
N THR A 113 2.59 9.25 -1.31
CA THR A 113 2.05 10.62 -1.39
C THR A 113 1.95 11.26 0.00
N GLU A 114 1.43 10.54 1.00
CA GLU A 114 1.35 10.99 2.39
C GLU A 114 2.74 11.29 2.97
N SER A 115 3.72 10.41 2.72
CA SER A 115 5.11 10.63 3.13
C SER A 115 5.68 11.91 2.53
N ILE A 116 5.49 12.15 1.23
CA ILE A 116 6.00 13.37 0.58
C ILE A 116 5.30 14.62 1.14
N ILE A 117 3.99 14.57 1.39
CA ILE A 117 3.27 15.69 2.03
C ILE A 117 3.83 15.96 3.42
N GLN A 118 4.03 14.94 4.26
CA GLN A 118 4.65 15.13 5.58
C GLN A 118 6.04 15.75 5.49
N LEU A 119 6.88 15.28 4.55
CA LEU A 119 8.24 15.78 4.42
C LEU A 119 8.33 17.21 3.91
N THR A 120 7.39 17.63 3.06
CA THR A 120 7.39 18.97 2.45
C THR A 120 6.62 20.01 3.26
N THR A 121 5.61 19.58 4.02
CA THR A 121 4.70 20.48 4.75
C THR A 121 4.79 20.36 6.27
N GLY A 122 5.43 19.31 6.77
CA GLY A 122 5.45 18.95 8.19
C GLY A 122 4.13 18.35 8.70
N LYS A 123 3.12 18.12 7.84
CA LYS A 123 1.79 17.64 8.23
C LYS A 123 1.47 16.28 7.63
N LEU A 124 1.09 15.32 8.49
CA LEU A 124 0.72 13.98 8.08
C LEU A 124 -0.78 13.98 7.85
N ILE A 125 -1.17 13.97 6.58
CA ILE A 125 -2.57 13.93 6.17
C ILE A 125 -2.86 12.52 5.73
N SER A 126 -3.90 11.91 6.31
CA SER A 126 -4.34 10.59 5.87
C SER A 126 -5.26 10.73 4.65
N LEU A 127 -4.82 10.20 3.50
CA LEU A 127 -5.53 10.25 2.23
C LEU A 127 -6.36 8.99 2.00
N SER A 128 -7.35 9.08 1.11
CA SER A 128 -8.24 7.97 0.78
C SER A 128 -7.65 7.04 -0.27
N GLU A 129 -7.38 5.78 0.08
CA GLU A 129 -7.09 4.75 -0.92
C GLU A 129 -8.33 4.33 -1.70
N GLN A 130 -9.53 4.44 -1.09
CA GLN A 130 -10.78 4.06 -1.75
C GLN A 130 -11.13 4.97 -2.93
N GLU A 131 -10.78 6.25 -2.86
CA GLU A 131 -10.92 7.15 -4.00
C GLU A 131 -10.12 6.64 -5.21
N LEU A 132 -8.89 6.15 -5.00
CA LEU A 132 -8.12 5.51 -6.09
C LEU A 132 -8.79 4.23 -6.59
N VAL A 133 -9.25 3.36 -5.68
CA VAL A 133 -9.90 2.10 -6.04
C VAL A 133 -11.16 2.33 -6.88
N ASP A 134 -11.96 3.35 -6.56
CA ASP A 134 -13.25 3.58 -7.20
C ASP A 134 -13.17 4.53 -8.42
N CYS A 135 -12.24 5.48 -8.42
CA CYS A 135 -12.20 6.59 -9.39
C CYS A 135 -11.06 6.51 -10.41
N ASP A 136 -10.01 5.72 -10.16
CA ASP A 136 -8.93 5.52 -11.15
C ASP A 136 -9.37 4.50 -12.22
N THR A 137 -10.28 4.94 -13.08
CA THR A 137 -10.94 4.08 -14.09
C THR A 137 -10.32 4.21 -15.49
N LYS A 138 -9.22 4.95 -15.64
CA LYS A 138 -8.70 5.35 -16.96
C LYS A 138 -7.63 4.41 -17.53
N GLY A 139 -7.09 3.48 -16.74
CA GLY A 139 -6.16 2.45 -17.22
C GLY A 139 -6.74 1.04 -17.17
N LYS A 140 -5.90 0.06 -16.86
CA LYS A 140 -6.26 -1.38 -16.78
C LYS A 140 -6.54 -1.83 -15.35
N GLU A 141 -6.68 -0.87 -14.45
CA GLU A 141 -6.86 -1.08 -13.02
C GLU A 141 -8.24 -1.72 -12.81
N GLN A 142 -8.26 -2.78 -12.01
CA GLN A 142 -9.44 -3.57 -11.71
C GLN A 142 -9.77 -3.44 -10.23
N GLY A 143 -9.77 -2.20 -9.73
CA GLY A 143 -9.91 -1.88 -8.33
C GLY A 143 -8.96 -2.74 -7.47
N CYS A 144 -9.53 -3.49 -6.54
CA CYS A 144 -8.79 -4.36 -5.63
C CYS A 144 -8.14 -5.59 -6.29
N MET A 145 -8.53 -5.94 -7.52
CA MET A 145 -7.97 -7.07 -8.27
C MET A 145 -6.71 -6.74 -9.07
N GLY A 146 -6.25 -5.50 -9.12
CA GLY A 146 -5.18 -5.15 -10.05
C GLY A 146 -4.93 -3.66 -10.22
N GLY A 147 -3.72 -3.16 -10.00
CA GLY A 147 -3.33 -1.82 -10.46
C GLY A 147 -1.83 -1.56 -10.43
N LEU A 148 -1.43 -0.41 -10.98
CA LEU A 148 -0.05 0.07 -11.03
C LEU A 148 0.06 1.39 -10.27
N MET A 149 1.13 1.55 -9.49
CA MET A 149 1.34 2.77 -8.70
C MET A 149 1.58 3.99 -9.60
N GLU A 150 2.13 3.78 -10.80
CA GLU A 150 2.38 4.85 -11.77
C GLU A 150 1.07 5.47 -12.28
N ASP A 151 0.08 4.63 -12.61
CA ASP A 151 -1.23 5.09 -13.06
C ASP A 151 -1.97 5.80 -11.92
N ALA A 152 -1.82 5.31 -10.68
CA ALA A 152 -2.30 5.99 -9.49
C ALA A 152 -1.68 7.41 -9.34
N PHE A 153 -0.37 7.56 -9.55
CA PHE A 153 0.27 8.87 -9.50
C PHE A 153 -0.20 9.81 -10.62
N GLU A 154 -0.37 9.30 -11.85
CA GLU A 154 -0.95 10.06 -12.96
C GLU A 154 -2.38 10.52 -12.62
N PHE A 155 -3.20 9.64 -12.03
CA PHE A 155 -4.52 9.98 -11.52
C PHE A 155 -4.44 11.09 -10.48
N ILE A 156 -3.61 10.96 -9.44
CA ILE A 156 -3.44 11.98 -8.39
C ILE A 156 -3.07 13.34 -9.00
N ILE A 157 -2.16 13.37 -9.98
CA ILE A 157 -1.75 14.61 -10.66
C ILE A 157 -2.94 15.21 -11.43
N HIS A 158 -3.61 14.42 -12.27
CA HIS A 158 -4.74 14.88 -13.07
C HIS A 158 -5.94 15.29 -12.21
N ASN A 159 -6.18 14.55 -11.14
CA ASN A 159 -7.20 14.82 -10.15
C ASN A 159 -6.81 15.92 -9.17
N LYS A 160 -5.62 16.54 -9.30
CA LYS A 160 -5.14 17.56 -8.35
C LYS A 160 -5.21 17.09 -6.89
N GLY A 161 -5.05 15.77 -6.74
CA GLY A 161 -4.87 15.00 -5.53
C GLY A 161 -6.08 14.23 -5.05
N LEU A 162 -6.07 13.92 -3.76
CA LEU A 162 -7.03 13.04 -3.12
C LEU A 162 -7.74 13.75 -1.96
N THR A 163 -8.91 13.23 -1.62
CA THR A 163 -9.61 13.53 -0.39
C THR A 163 -9.01 12.77 0.80
N THR A 164 -9.45 13.08 2.01
CA THR A 164 -9.00 12.40 3.23
C THR A 164 -9.70 11.06 3.41
N GLU A 165 -9.05 10.14 4.14
CA GLU A 165 -9.66 8.89 4.60
C GLU A 165 -11.00 9.11 5.32
N SER A 166 -11.09 10.18 6.12
CA SER A 166 -12.30 10.52 6.87
C SER A 166 -13.49 10.94 5.99
N ASN A 167 -13.21 11.40 4.76
CA ASN A 167 -14.23 11.87 3.83
C ASN A 167 -14.59 10.80 2.79
N TYR A 168 -13.66 9.88 2.49
CA TYR A 168 -13.89 8.74 1.61
C TYR A 168 -13.23 7.50 2.24
N THR A 169 -13.99 6.86 3.12
CA THR A 169 -13.51 5.76 3.96
C THR A 169 -13.26 4.49 3.17
N TYR A 170 -12.21 3.77 3.56
CA TYR A 170 -11.85 2.48 2.98
C TYR A 170 -12.90 1.40 3.24
N THR A 171 -13.35 0.77 2.16
CA THR A 171 -14.32 -0.34 2.19
C THR A 171 -13.71 -1.68 1.78
N GLY A 172 -12.54 -1.67 1.14
CA GLY A 172 -11.84 -2.90 0.74
C GLY A 172 -12.50 -3.67 -0.40
N THR A 173 -13.39 -3.01 -1.13
CA THR A 173 -14.13 -3.58 -2.26
C THR A 173 -14.23 -2.57 -3.38
N ASP A 174 -14.43 -3.06 -4.60
CA ASP A 174 -14.66 -2.21 -5.76
C ASP A 174 -16.02 -1.49 -5.61
N GLY A 175 -15.99 -0.16 -5.67
CA GLY A 175 -17.16 0.70 -5.64
C GLY A 175 -17.30 1.54 -6.91
N ALA A 176 -18.38 2.32 -6.96
CA ALA A 176 -18.54 3.35 -7.99
C ALA A 176 -17.95 4.67 -7.48
N CYS A 177 -17.20 5.36 -8.32
CA CYS A 177 -16.61 6.66 -7.98
C CYS A 177 -17.66 7.65 -7.45
N ASN A 178 -17.46 8.15 -6.23
CA ASN A 178 -18.33 9.13 -5.61
C ASN A 178 -17.81 10.56 -5.79
N ALA A 179 -18.31 11.24 -6.83
CA ALA A 179 -17.93 12.62 -7.17
C ALA A 179 -18.27 13.67 -6.09
N ALA A 180 -19.23 13.41 -5.20
CA ALA A 180 -19.56 14.33 -4.10
C ALA A 180 -18.46 14.34 -3.03
N ASN A 181 -17.91 13.16 -2.72
CA ASN A 181 -16.80 13.03 -1.77
C ASN A 181 -15.50 13.56 -2.39
N GLU A 182 -15.29 13.36 -3.69
CA GLU A 182 -14.16 13.88 -4.48
C GLU A 182 -14.04 15.43 -4.45
N ALA A 183 -15.14 16.15 -4.23
CA ALA A 183 -15.15 17.61 -4.25
C ALA A 183 -14.40 18.25 -3.05
N SER A 184 -14.36 17.53 -1.91
CA SER A 184 -13.70 17.92 -0.66
C SER A 184 -12.22 17.50 -0.65
N ARG A 185 -11.42 18.11 -1.51
CA ARG A 185 -10.02 17.72 -1.73
C ARG A 185 -9.12 18.29 -0.64
N ALA A 186 -8.41 17.42 0.07
CA ALA A 186 -7.49 17.78 1.15
C ALA A 186 -6.16 18.34 0.61
N THR A 187 -5.81 17.96 -0.63
CA THR A 187 -4.51 18.24 -1.25
C THR A 187 -4.54 19.40 -2.27
N LYS A 188 -5.67 20.10 -2.42
CA LYS A 188 -5.88 21.15 -3.45
C LYS A 188 -4.77 22.22 -3.49
N ASN A 189 -4.09 22.47 -2.37
CA ASN A 189 -2.99 23.42 -2.23
C ASN A 189 -1.61 22.79 -1.95
N HIS A 190 -1.51 21.46 -1.88
CA HIS A 190 -0.27 20.73 -1.58
C HIS A 190 0.36 20.06 -2.81
N LEU A 191 -0.35 20.02 -3.93
CA LEU A 191 0.12 19.42 -5.19
C LEU A 191 0.82 20.39 -6.14
N VAL A 192 1.22 21.56 -5.65
CA VAL A 192 1.86 22.56 -6.49
C VAL A 192 3.38 22.45 -6.34
N THR A 193 3.98 21.75 -7.31
CA THR A 193 5.38 21.92 -7.76
C THR A 193 6.47 21.15 -7.01
N THR A 194 6.34 19.84 -6.82
CA THR A 194 7.52 19.00 -6.50
C THR A 194 8.38 18.77 -7.75
N THR A 195 9.01 19.83 -8.25
CA THR A 195 10.39 19.70 -8.73
C THR A 195 11.26 19.47 -7.49
N CYS A 196 12.24 18.57 -7.53
CA CYS A 196 13.18 18.28 -6.43
C CYS A 196 13.87 19.52 -5.80
N GLN A 197 13.67 20.72 -6.32
CA GLN A 197 14.25 21.97 -5.81
C GLN A 197 13.69 22.43 -4.44
N GLN A 198 12.60 21.86 -3.93
CA GLN A 198 11.99 22.32 -2.66
C GLN A 198 12.49 21.61 -1.38
N PHE A 199 13.45 20.66 -1.46
CA PHE A 199 14.06 20.02 -0.28
C PHE A 199 15.09 20.91 0.47
N ARG A 200 15.02 22.23 0.30
CA ARG A 200 15.84 23.19 1.05
C ARG A 200 15.15 23.58 2.35
N GLU A 201 15.36 22.81 3.41
CA GLU A 201 15.46 23.40 4.74
C GLU A 201 16.79 22.99 5.43
N PRO A 202 17.51 23.96 6.03
CA PRO A 202 18.77 23.69 6.70
C PRO A 202 18.49 22.98 8.03
N LEU A 203 18.94 21.73 8.14
CA LEU A 203 19.10 21.06 9.42
C LEU A 203 20.12 21.85 10.25
N THR A 204 19.65 22.71 11.13
CA THR A 204 20.45 23.33 12.18
C THR A 204 20.28 22.52 13.46
N HIS A 205 21.41 22.43 14.19
CA HIS A 205 21.79 21.46 15.21
C HIS A 205 20.83 21.22 16.37
#